data_AF-A0A962RQ86-F1
#
_entry.id   AF-A0A962RQ86-F1
#
_cell.length_a   1.000
_cell.length_b   1.000
_cell.length_c   1.000
_cell.angle_alpha   90.00
_cell.angle_beta   90.00
_cell.angle_gamma   90.00
#
_symmetry.space_group_name_H-M   'P 1'
#
loop_
_entity.id
_entity.type
_entity.pdbx_description
1 polymer ?
#
loop_
_entity_poly.entity_id
_entity_poly.type
_entity_poly.pdbx_seq_one_letter_code
_entity_poly.pdbx_strand_id
1 'polypeptide(L)'
;MAEIALAEQRLRAGLNDWFETQQRLDRRFERLTVAYSGGVDSTVLLWLLASAPAGTLPAPVDAIHVNHDLQTSAHDFQRHCERQCLAWGVPLRCV
;
A
#
# COMPACT_ATOMS: atom_id res chain seq x y z
N MET A 1 11.63 6.65 19.57
CA MET A 1 11.78 7.33 18.26
C MET A 1 12.78 6.62 17.34
N ALA A 2 13.99 6.30 17.78
CA ALA A 2 15.00 5.63 16.93
C ALA A 2 14.58 4.24 16.40
N GLU A 3 13.88 3.42 17.22
CA GLU A 3 13.44 2.08 16.82
C GLU A 3 12.42 2.08 15.67
N ILE A 4 11.49 3.04 15.69
CA ILE A 4 10.45 3.17 14.66
C ILE A 4 11.08 3.54 13.31
N ALA A 5 12.02 4.49 13.32
CA ALA A 5 12.76 4.87 12.12
C ALA A 5 13.57 3.71 11.53
N LEU A 6 14.21 2.90 12.38
CA LEU A 6 14.95 1.72 11.94
C LEU A 6 14.02 0.64 11.33
N ALA A 7 12.86 0.41 11.94
CA ALA A 7 11.87 -0.51 11.40
C ALA A 7 11.37 -0.07 10.02
N GLU A 8 11.06 1.22 9.87
CA GLU A 8 10.68 1.79 8.57
C GLU A 8 11.78 1.61 7.52
N GLN A 9 13.04 1.93 7.86
CA GLN A 9 14.17 1.78 6.96
C GLN A 9 14.33 0.32 6.48
N ARG A 10 14.14 -0.66 7.39
CA ARG A 10 14.19 -2.09 7.04
C ARG A 10 13.06 -2.49 6.09
N LEU A 11 11.85 -1.99 6.31
CA LEU A 11 10.72 -2.26 5.43
C LEU A 11 10.94 -1.66 4.03
N ARG A 12 11.45 -0.43 3.95
CA ARG A 12 11.80 0.21 2.67
C ARG A 12 12.89 -0.57 1.94
N ALA A 13 13.94 -1.00 2.65
CA ALA A 13 15.01 -1.80 2.06
C ALA A 13 14.47 -3.13 1.49
N GLY A 14 13.61 -3.82 2.23
CA GLY A 14 12.98 -5.07 1.77
C GLY A 14 12.08 -4.88 0.53
N LEU A 15 11.31 -3.78 0.47
CA LEU A 15 10.50 -3.46 -0.71
C LEU A 15 11.37 -3.18 -1.94
N ASN A 16 12.47 -2.43 -1.78
CA ASN A 16 13.38 -2.14 -2.87
C ASN A 16 14.05 -3.42 -3.41
N ASP A 17 14.56 -4.29 -2.53
CA ASP A 17 15.15 -5.57 -2.92
C ASP A 17 14.13 -6.46 -3.66
N TRP A 18 12.87 -6.45 -3.22
CA TRP A 18 11.81 -7.16 -3.92
C TRP A 18 11.58 -6.61 -5.34
N PHE A 19 11.50 -5.28 -5.51
CA PHE A 19 11.35 -4.66 -6.83
C PHE A 19 12.54 -4.92 -7.75
N GLU A 20 13.77 -4.78 -7.25
CA GLU A 20 14.99 -5.11 -7.99
C GLU A 20 15.00 -6.58 -8.43
N THR A 21 14.52 -7.47 -7.56
CA THR A 21 14.33 -8.89 -7.90
C THR A 21 13.30 -9.08 -9.00
N GLN A 22 12.16 -8.40 -8.96
CA GLN A 22 11.16 -8.49 -10.04
C GLN A 22 11.71 -7.95 -11.37
N GLN A 23 12.48 -6.87 -11.33
CA GLN A 23 13.10 -6.27 -12.52
C GLN A 23 14.15 -7.21 -13.14
N ARG A 24 14.94 -7.92 -12.32
CA ARG A 24 15.86 -8.96 -12.80
C ARG A 24 15.14 -10.12 -13.50
N LEU A 25 13.87 -10.34 -13.17
CA LEU A 25 13.00 -11.31 -13.83
C LEU A 25 12.24 -10.72 -15.05
N ASP A 26 12.63 -9.52 -15.51
CA ASP A 26 11.99 -8.73 -16.58
C ASP A 26 10.47 -8.56 -16.39
N ARG A 27 10.01 -8.52 -15.13
CA ARG A 27 8.62 -8.23 -14.83
C ARG A 27 8.39 -6.73 -14.86
N ARG A 28 7.57 -6.29 -15.81
CA ARG A 28 7.10 -4.92 -15.90
C ARG A 28 5.69 -4.84 -15.35
N PHE A 29 5.46 -3.85 -14.49
CA PHE A 29 4.15 -3.57 -13.93
C PHE A 29 3.66 -2.27 -14.55
N GLU A 30 2.42 -2.23 -15.01
CA GLU A 30 1.79 -0.97 -15.41
C GLU A 30 1.23 -0.23 -14.18
N ARG A 31 1.03 -0.96 -13.08
CA ARG A 31 0.35 -0.50 -11.87
C ARG A 31 0.66 -1.42 -10.68
N LEU A 32 0.71 -0.84 -9.49
CA LEU A 32 0.84 -1.55 -8.23
C LEU A 32 -0.46 -1.38 -7.43
N THR A 33 -1.30 -2.41 -7.42
CA THR A 33 -2.56 -2.40 -6.68
C THR A 33 -2.40 -3.10 -5.33
N VAL A 34 -2.61 -2.36 -4.25
CA VAL A 34 -2.61 -2.90 -2.88
C VAL A 34 -4.00 -3.43 -2.54
N ALA A 35 -4.08 -4.69 -2.13
CA ALA A 35 -5.26 -5.22 -1.45
C ALA A 35 -5.34 -4.59 -0.06
N TYR A 36 -6.15 -3.54 0.06
CA TYR A 36 -6.20 -2.68 1.24
C TYR A 36 -7.42 -3.00 2.10
N SER A 37 -7.20 -3.73 3.20
CA SER A 37 -8.26 -4.14 4.13
C SER A 37 -8.57 -3.09 5.19
N GLY A 38 -7.68 -2.11 5.40
CA GLY A 38 -7.72 -1.18 6.54
C GLY A 38 -7.01 -1.72 7.79
N GLY A 39 -6.53 -2.96 7.75
CA GLY A 39 -5.71 -3.54 8.82
C GLY A 39 -4.24 -3.08 8.73
N VAL A 40 -3.51 -3.20 9.85
CA VAL A 40 -2.15 -2.65 10.03
C VAL A 40 -1.19 -3.03 8.91
N ASP A 41 -1.15 -4.30 8.50
CA ASP A 41 -0.21 -4.78 7.49
C ASP A 41 -0.44 -4.09 6.13
N SER A 42 -1.70 -4.07 5.69
CA SER A 42 -2.09 -3.43 4.43
C SER A 42 -1.94 -1.91 4.48
N THR A 43 -2.15 -1.30 5.65
CA THR A 43 -1.97 0.13 5.89
C THR A 43 -0.49 0.51 5.80
N VAL A 44 0.40 -0.25 6.45
CA VAL A 44 1.85 -0.02 6.39
C VAL A 44 2.37 -0.22 4.97
N LEU A 45 1.95 -1.29 4.28
CA LEU A 45 2.32 -1.53 2.89
C LEU A 45 1.88 -0.38 1.98
N LEU A 46 0.60 0.02 2.06
CA LEU A 46 0.06 1.13 1.26
C LEU A 46 0.81 2.43 1.54
N TRP A 47 1.07 2.73 2.81
CA TRP A 47 1.79 3.93 3.21
C TRP A 47 3.23 3.96 2.70
N LEU A 48 3.96 2.84 2.79
CA LEU A 48 5.35 2.75 2.30
C LEU A 48 5.43 3.01 0.79
N LEU A 49 4.48 2.47 0.03
CA LEU A 49 4.39 2.66 -1.41
C LEU A 49 3.95 4.10 -1.75
N ALA A 50 2.91 4.62 -1.09
CA ALA A 50 2.40 5.97 -1.36
C ALA A 50 3.39 7.08 -0.96
N SER A 51 4.22 6.85 0.05
CA SER A 51 5.25 7.79 0.53
C SER A 51 6.61 7.61 -0.15
N ALA A 52 6.74 6.70 -1.11
CA ALA A 52 8.00 6.49 -1.81
C ALA A 52 8.39 7.74 -2.61
N PRO A 53 9.69 8.12 -2.65
CA PRO A 53 10.14 9.21 -3.50
C PRO A 53 9.77 8.99 -4.97
N ALA A 54 9.51 10.08 -5.69
CA ALA A 54 9.18 10.03 -7.11
C ALA A 54 10.29 9.29 -7.89
N GLY A 55 9.88 8.35 -8.75
CA GLY A 55 10.79 7.52 -9.54
C GLY A 55 11.42 6.32 -8.80
N THR A 56 11.16 6.12 -7.50
CA THR A 56 11.59 4.92 -6.78
C THR A 56 10.78 3.68 -7.16
N LEU A 57 9.47 3.86 -7.36
CA LEU A 57 8.60 2.74 -7.73
C LEU A 57 8.60 2.51 -9.24
N PRO A 58 8.52 1.25 -9.69
CA PRO A 58 8.50 0.91 -11.11
C PRO A 58 7.18 1.29 -11.82
N ALA A 59 6.12 1.61 -11.06
CA ALA A 59 4.79 1.87 -11.57
C ALA A 59 3.94 2.70 -10.57
N PRO A 60 2.86 3.37 -11.04
CA PRO A 60 1.94 4.08 -10.16
C PRO A 60 1.19 3.15 -9.21
N VAL A 61 0.85 3.67 -8.03
CA VAL A 61 0.19 2.93 -6.94
C VAL A 61 -1.31 3.24 -6.90
N ASP A 62 -2.12 2.22 -6.64
CA ASP A 62 -3.51 2.37 -6.19
C ASP A 62 -3.89 1.30 -5.16
N ALA A 63 -5.12 1.39 -4.66
CA ALA A 63 -5.66 0.47 -3.68
C ALA A 63 -7.01 -0.10 -4.12
N ILE A 64 -7.28 -1.33 -3.69
CA ILE A 64 -8.60 -1.94 -3.74
C ILE A 64 -9.03 -2.35 -2.33
N HIS A 65 -10.23 -1.96 -1.92
CA HIS A 65 -10.88 -2.45 -0.72
C HIS A 65 -12.07 -3.32 -1.10
N VAL A 66 -12.20 -4.49 -0.48
CA VAL A 66 -13.37 -5.37 -0.67
C VAL A 66 -14.22 -5.35 0.59
N ASN A 67 -15.43 -4.81 0.47
CA ASN A 67 -16.41 -4.82 1.55
C ASN A 67 -17.26 -6.09 1.44
N HIS A 68 -16.89 -7.10 2.21
CA HIS A 68 -17.58 -8.40 2.19
C HIS A 68 -18.93 -8.42 2.92
N ASP A 69 -19.29 -7.35 3.63
CA ASP A 69 -20.51 -7.26 4.46
C ASP A 69 -20.66 -8.38 5.50
N LEU A 70 -19.55 -8.99 5.93
CA LEU A 70 -19.55 -10.11 6.88
C LEU A 70 -19.71 -9.70 8.35
N GLN A 71 -19.52 -8.41 8.66
CA GLN A 71 -19.56 -7.89 10.02
C GLN A 71 -20.22 -6.51 10.04
N THR A 72 -20.81 -6.14 11.19
CA THR A 72 -21.53 -4.87 11.35
C THR A 72 -20.66 -3.63 11.11
N SER A 73 -19.35 -3.75 11.32
CA SER A 73 -18.36 -2.69 11.09
C SER A 73 -17.83 -2.65 9.65
N ALA A 74 -18.30 -3.49 8.72
CA ALA A 74 -17.73 -3.59 7.38
C ALA A 74 -17.79 -2.26 6.61
N HIS A 75 -18.92 -1.55 6.69
CA HIS A 75 -19.04 -0.19 6.16
C HIS A 75 -18.11 0.82 6.84
N ASP A 76 -17.81 0.64 8.13
CA ASP A 76 -16.91 1.54 8.86
C ASP A 76 -15.46 1.34 8.40
N PHE A 77 -15.07 0.10 8.12
CA PHE A 77 -13.79 -0.24 7.48
C PHE A 77 -13.68 0.37 6.08
N GLN A 78 -14.72 0.25 5.25
CA GLN A 78 -14.72 0.89 3.94
C GLN A 78 -14.53 2.41 4.05
N ARG A 79 -15.30 3.08 4.93
CA ARG A 79 -15.16 4.53 5.15
C ARG A 79 -13.78 4.90 5.71
N HIS A 80 -13.18 4.04 6.54
CA HIS A 80 -11.81 4.21 7.00
C HIS A 80 -10.82 4.17 5.82
N CYS A 81 -10.92 3.17 4.95
CA CYS A 81 -10.05 3.02 3.79
C CYS A 81 -10.18 4.20 2.82
N GLU A 82 -11.41 4.66 2.55
CA GLU A 82 -11.70 5.83 1.71
C GLU A 82 -11.03 7.09 2.25
N ARG A 83 -11.19 7.38 3.55
CA ARG A 83 -10.57 8.56 4.18
C ARG A 83 -9.04 8.48 4.12
N GLN A 84 -8.48 7.30 4.37
CA GLN A 84 -7.03 7.15 4.41
C GLN A 84 -6.41 7.29 3.02
N CYS A 85 -7.00 6.67 1.99
CA CYS A 85 -6.55 6.79 0.62
C CYS A 85 -6.66 8.24 0.11
N LEU A 86 -7.76 8.93 0.44
CA LEU A 86 -7.92 10.34 0.12
C LEU A 86 -6.82 11.20 0.77
N ALA A 87 -6.51 10.96 2.05
CA ALA A 87 -5.48 11.70 2.77
C ALA A 87 -4.06 11.49 2.20
N TRP A 88 -3.79 10.33 1.60
CA TRP A 88 -2.50 10.00 0.98
C TRP A 88 -2.48 10.23 -0.54
N GLY A 89 -3.57 10.73 -1.13
CA GLY A 89 -3.66 10.96 -2.57
C GLY A 89 -3.59 9.67 -3.40
N VAL A 90 -3.99 8.53 -2.82
CA VAL A 90 -3.98 7.23 -3.50
C VAL A 90 -5.37 6.95 -4.09
N PRO A 91 -5.48 6.60 -5.39
CA PRO A 91 -6.75 6.14 -5.96
C PRO A 91 -7.23 4.88 -5.24
N LEU A 92 -8.50 4.85 -4.85
CA LEU A 92 -9.13 3.70 -4.21
C LEU A 92 -10.32 3.22 -5.04
N ARG A 93 -10.39 1.90 -5.26
CA ARG A 93 -11.59 1.21 -5.73
C ARG A 93 -12.20 0.40 -4.58
N CYS A 94 -13.46 0.65 -4.25
CA CYS A 94 -14.22 -0.22 -3.35
C CYS A 94 -15.06 -1.20 -4.18
N VAL A 95 -15.10 -2.47 -3.77
CA VAL A 95 -15.88 -3.56 -4.37
C VAL A 95 -16.72 -4.23 -3.30
#